data_AF-Q97MX1-F1
#
_entry.id   AF-Q97MX1-F1
#
_cell.length_a   1.000
_cell.length_b   1.000
_cell.length_c   1.000
_cell.angle_alpha   90.00
_cell.angle_beta   90.00
_cell.angle_gamma   90.00
#
_symmetry.space_group_name_H-M   'P 1'
#
loop_
_entity.id
_entity.type
_entity.pdbx_description
1 polymer ?
#
loop_
_entity_poly.entity_id
_entity_poly.type
_entity_poly.pdbx_seq_one_letter_code
_entity_poly.pdbx_strand_id
1 'polypeptide(L)'
;MFVWKDEFELGIDKIDNEHRKLFEIANKGYELLKNEFYVDKYDKIMDIIVELKEYAEFHFSEEEDYLASIGYKKLFTHKLEHDSFIKKVESFNIKEIDYDQDKYIQEMLDFVVTWIKEHILEKDREYID
;
A
#
# COMPACT_ATOMS: atom_id res chain seq x y z
N MET A 1 -8.91 1.80 11.67
CA MET A 1 -8.66 0.45 11.15
C MET A 1 -9.22 0.40 9.75
N PHE A 2 -8.42 -0.10 8.81
CA PHE A 2 -8.75 -0.23 7.40
C PHE A 2 -9.26 -1.65 7.16
N VAL A 3 -10.52 -1.75 6.77
CA VAL A 3 -11.24 -3.03 6.68
C VAL A 3 -11.26 -3.49 5.22
N TRP A 4 -10.84 -4.74 4.99
CA TRP A 4 -11.07 -5.42 3.72
C TRP A 4 -12.56 -5.57 3.48
N LYS A 5 -12.99 -5.34 2.24
CA LYS A 5 -14.38 -5.46 1.82
C LYS A 5 -14.45 -6.26 0.53
N ASP A 6 -15.60 -6.89 0.30
CA ASP A 6 -15.86 -7.72 -0.88
C ASP A 6 -15.68 -6.94 -2.20
N GLU A 7 -15.83 -5.62 -2.19
CA GLU A 7 -15.59 -4.77 -3.37
C GLU A 7 -14.13 -4.78 -3.87
N PHE A 8 -13.18 -5.15 -3.00
CA PHE A 8 -11.75 -5.26 -3.34
C PHE A 8 -11.37 -6.64 -3.89
N GLU A 9 -12.28 -7.61 -3.86
CA GLU A 9 -12.04 -8.96 -4.34
C GLU A 9 -12.11 -9.02 -5.87
N LEU A 10 -11.03 -9.53 -6.47
CA LEU A 10 -10.90 -9.73 -7.91
C LEU A 10 -11.22 -11.17 -8.33
N GLY A 11 -11.19 -12.11 -7.39
CA GLY A 11 -11.34 -13.54 -7.66
C GLY A 11 -10.05 -14.20 -8.15
N ILE A 12 -8.90 -13.56 -7.90
CA ILE A 12 -7.57 -14.07 -8.21
C ILE A 12 -6.86 -14.24 -6.86
N ASP A 13 -6.99 -15.44 -6.28
CA ASP A 13 -6.55 -15.75 -4.90
C ASP A 13 -5.17 -15.19 -4.55
N LYS A 14 -4.20 -15.26 -5.48
CA LYS A 14 -2.85 -14.75 -5.26
C LYS A 14 -2.85 -13.24 -5.02
N ILE A 15 -3.44 -12.47 -5.93
CA ILE A 15 -3.52 -11.01 -5.89
C ILE A 15 -4.40 -10.55 -4.71
N ASP A 16 -5.54 -11.21 -4.49
CA ASP A 16 -6.43 -10.89 -3.37
C ASP A 16 -5.74 -11.07 -2.01
N ASN A 17 -4.90 -12.10 -1.86
CA ASN A 17 -4.10 -12.30 -0.64
C ASN A 17 -3.01 -11.22 -0.47
N GLU A 18 -2.40 -10.78 -1.57
CA GLU A 18 -1.42 -9.69 -1.56
C GLU A 18 -2.07 -8.36 -1.18
N HIS A 19 -3.23 -8.03 -1.74
CA HIS A 19 -3.99 -6.85 -1.33
C HIS A 19 -4.35 -6.92 0.17
N ARG A 20 -4.86 -8.04 0.66
CA ARG A 20 -5.14 -8.21 2.10
C ARG A 20 -3.91 -7.94 2.96
N LYS A 21 -2.72 -8.38 2.52
CA LYS A 21 -1.48 -8.14 3.23
C LYS A 21 -1.07 -6.67 3.24
N LEU A 22 -1.29 -5.92 2.16
CA LEU A 22 -1.11 -4.46 2.16
C LEU A 22 -2.02 -3.77 3.18
N PHE A 23 -3.29 -4.20 3.27
CA PHE A 23 -4.22 -3.71 4.30
C PHE A 23 -3.75 -4.08 5.72
N GLU A 24 -3.17 -5.27 5.93
CA GLU A 24 -2.57 -5.63 7.22
C GLU A 24 -1.43 -4.69 7.61
N ILE A 25 -0.54 -4.35 6.68
CA ILE A 25 0.58 -3.42 6.92
C ILE A 25 0.05 -2.03 7.27
N ALA A 26 -0.92 -1.52 6.51
CA ALA A 26 -1.59 -0.26 6.83
C ALA A 26 -2.27 -0.29 8.22
N ASN A 27 -2.86 -1.43 8.60
CA ASN A 27 -3.44 -1.60 9.93
C ASN A 27 -2.38 -1.61 11.03
N LYS A 28 -1.19 -2.20 10.84
CA LYS A 28 -0.08 -2.08 11.80
C LYS A 28 0.27 -0.61 12.06
N GLY A 29 0.31 0.22 11.01
CA GLY A 29 0.50 1.67 11.15
C GLY A 29 -0.64 2.33 11.91
N TYR A 30 -1.89 1.98 11.61
CA TYR A 30 -3.04 2.52 12.34
C TYR A 30 -3.00 2.16 13.83
N GLU A 31 -2.65 0.93 14.18
CA GLU A 31 -2.51 0.49 15.57
C GLU A 31 -1.36 1.21 16.29
N LEU A 32 -0.23 1.43 15.61
CA LEU A 32 0.88 2.21 16.14
C LEU A 32 0.47 3.66 16.41
N LEU A 33 -0.27 4.28 15.49
CA LEU A 33 -0.82 5.62 15.65
C LEU A 33 -1.74 5.70 16.88
N LYS A 34 -2.65 4.73 17.05
CA LYS A 34 -3.61 4.71 18.17
C LYS A 34 -3.02 4.28 19.51
N ASN A 35 -1.78 3.81 19.54
CA ASN A 35 -1.15 3.36 20.76
C ASN A 35 -0.51 4.54 21.52
N GLU A 36 -1.19 4.98 22.59
CA GLU A 36 -0.75 6.07 23.48
C GLU A 36 0.38 5.67 24.45
N PHE A 37 0.72 4.37 24.55
CA PHE A 37 1.78 3.89 25.45
C PHE A 37 3.18 3.98 24.84
N TYR A 38 3.29 4.15 23.53
CA TYR A 38 4.56 4.42 22.89
C TYR A 38 4.89 5.92 22.98
N VAL A 39 5.86 6.23 23.85
CA VAL A 39 6.43 7.58 23.96
C VAL A 39 7.25 7.95 22.72
N ASP A 40 7.90 6.96 22.12
CA ASP A 40 8.67 7.09 20.89
C ASP A 40 8.30 5.95 19.93
N LYS A 41 7.82 6.32 18.76
CA LYS A 41 7.35 5.46 17.67
C LYS A 41 8.33 5.44 16.49
N TYR A 42 9.45 6.18 16.52
CA TYR A 42 10.34 6.38 15.36
C TYR A 42 10.73 5.06 14.68
N ASP A 43 11.37 4.14 15.42
CA ASP A 43 11.84 2.87 14.86
C ASP A 43 10.68 2.05 14.28
N LYS A 44 9.52 2.07 14.93
CA LYS A 44 8.33 1.33 14.47
C LYS A 44 7.72 1.94 13.22
N ILE A 45 7.76 3.27 13.09
CA ILE A 45 7.35 3.97 11.87
C ILE A 45 8.30 3.57 10.73
N MET A 46 9.61 3.59 10.98
CA MET A 46 10.61 3.17 9.99
C MET A 46 10.41 1.72 9.54
N ASP A 47 10.20 0.79 10.47
CA ASP A 47 9.92 -0.62 10.17
C ASP A 47 8.67 -0.76 9.27
N ILE A 48 7.62 0.00 9.55
CA ILE A 48 6.37 -0.03 8.76
C ILE A 48 6.57 0.54 7.35
N ILE A 49 7.36 1.62 7.20
CA ILE A 49 7.68 2.19 5.88
C ILE A 49 8.45 1.16 5.04
N VAL A 50 9.45 0.52 5.64
CA VAL A 50 10.26 -0.51 4.96
C VAL A 50 9.38 -1.69 4.57
N GLU A 51 8.58 -2.23 5.50
CA GLU A 51 7.67 -3.34 5.23
C GLU A 51 6.66 -2.99 4.13
N LEU A 52 6.07 -1.79 4.16
CA LEU A 52 5.13 -1.33 3.15
C LEU A 52 5.79 -1.26 1.77
N LYS A 53 6.97 -0.65 1.68
CA LYS A 53 7.66 -0.47 0.41
C LYS A 53 8.04 -1.82 -0.20
N GLU A 54 8.73 -2.66 0.56
CA GLU A 54 9.17 -3.97 0.10
C GLU A 54 7.99 -4.84 -0.35
N TYR A 55 6.89 -4.80 0.40
CA TYR A 55 5.71 -5.59 0.07
C TYR A 55 4.93 -5.03 -1.13
N ALA A 56 4.84 -3.71 -1.28
CA ALA A 56 4.24 -3.09 -2.46
C ALA A 56 5.05 -3.40 -3.73
N GLU A 57 6.39 -3.30 -3.68
CA GLU A 57 7.26 -3.68 -4.80
C GLU A 57 7.09 -5.15 -5.19
N PHE A 58 7.00 -6.05 -4.19
CA PHE A 58 6.72 -7.46 -4.41
C PHE A 58 5.36 -7.67 -5.11
N HIS A 59 4.29 -7.13 -4.53
CA HIS A 59 2.93 -7.27 -5.06
C HIS A 59 2.82 -6.73 -6.51
N PHE A 60 3.32 -5.52 -6.76
CA PHE A 60 3.30 -4.93 -8.10
C PHE A 60 4.08 -5.75 -9.12
N SER A 61 5.22 -6.33 -8.72
CA SER A 61 5.97 -7.23 -9.60
C SER A 61 5.16 -8.48 -9.95
N GLU A 62 4.51 -9.10 -8.96
CA GLU A 62 3.71 -10.32 -9.16
C GLU A 62 2.45 -10.05 -10.00
N GLU A 63 1.83 -8.90 -9.82
CA GLU A 63 0.71 -8.42 -10.63
C GLU A 63 1.14 -8.12 -12.06
N GLU A 64 2.24 -7.38 -12.26
CA GLU A 64 2.77 -7.08 -13.60
C GLU A 64 3.11 -8.35 -14.38
N ASP A 65 3.68 -9.36 -13.72
CA ASP A 65 3.94 -10.68 -14.30
C ASP A 65 2.63 -11.40 -14.68
N TYR A 66 1.61 -11.33 -13.82
CA TYR A 66 0.27 -11.85 -14.13
C TYR A 66 -0.35 -11.16 -15.35
N LEU A 67 -0.35 -9.83 -15.38
CA LEU A 67 -0.88 -9.01 -16.47
C LEU A 67 -0.15 -9.26 -17.79
N ALA A 68 1.17 -9.43 -17.75
CA ALA A 68 1.96 -9.84 -18.91
C ALA A 68 1.54 -11.24 -19.41
N SER A 69 1.29 -12.18 -18.49
CA SER A 69 0.91 -13.55 -18.83
C SER A 69 -0.45 -13.67 -19.55
N ILE A 70 -1.40 -12.78 -19.24
CA ILE A 70 -2.72 -12.71 -19.88
C ILE A 70 -2.76 -11.77 -21.09
N GLY A 71 -1.65 -11.09 -21.40
CA GLY A 71 -1.57 -10.14 -22.51
C GLY A 71 -2.39 -8.87 -22.30
N TYR A 72 -2.48 -8.38 -21.07
CA TYR A 72 -3.27 -7.19 -20.73
C TYR A 72 -2.75 -5.94 -21.45
N LYS A 73 -3.61 -5.31 -22.26
CA LYS A 73 -3.22 -4.24 -23.19
C LYS A 73 -2.75 -2.94 -22.53
N LYS A 74 -3.15 -2.70 -21.27
CA LYS A 74 -2.81 -1.48 -20.52
C LYS A 74 -1.67 -1.71 -19.51
N LEU A 75 -0.91 -2.81 -19.63
CA LEU A 75 0.20 -3.14 -18.72
C LEU A 75 1.18 -1.96 -18.52
N PHE A 76 1.57 -1.28 -19.60
CA PHE A 76 2.50 -0.15 -19.50
C PHE A 76 1.95 1.00 -18.65
N THR A 77 0.69 1.38 -18.84
CA THR A 77 0.06 2.47 -18.05
C THR A 77 -0.17 2.06 -16.61
N HIS A 78 -0.51 0.80 -16.36
CA HIS A 78 -0.70 0.24 -15.02
C HIS A 78 0.61 0.26 -14.22
N LYS A 79 1.71 -0.20 -14.82
CA LYS A 79 3.07 -0.12 -14.25
C LYS A 79 3.48 1.32 -13.90
N LEU A 80 3.10 2.32 -14.69
CA LEU A 80 3.40 3.72 -14.36
C LEU A 80 2.71 4.20 -13.09
N GLU A 81 1.52 3.68 -12.78
CA GLU A 81 0.81 3.98 -11.54
C GLU A 81 1.52 3.32 -10.34
N HIS A 82 1.98 2.09 -10.49
CA HIS A 82 2.83 1.39 -9.50
C HIS A 82 4.12 2.16 -9.21
N ASP A 83 4.87 2.52 -10.26
CA ASP A 83 6.09 3.30 -10.14
C ASP A 83 5.84 4.66 -9.44
N SER A 84 4.69 5.27 -9.70
CA SER A 84 4.28 6.53 -9.06
C SER A 84 3.96 6.35 -7.58
N PHE A 85 3.31 5.26 -7.20
CA PHE A 85 3.06 4.93 -5.78
C PHE A 85 4.38 4.77 -5.03
N ILE A 86 5.30 3.95 -5.54
CA ILE A 86 6.59 3.70 -4.90
C ILE A 86 7.36 5.01 -4.72
N LYS A 87 7.47 5.83 -5.78
CA LYS A 87 8.13 7.14 -5.70
C LYS A 87 7.47 8.07 -4.67
N LYS A 88 6.15 8.01 -4.54
CA LYS A 88 5.44 8.83 -3.56
C LYS A 88 5.72 8.37 -2.14
N VAL A 89 5.74 7.06 -1.87
CA VAL A 89 6.17 6.49 -0.58
C VAL A 89 7.62 6.89 -0.26
N GLU A 90 8.53 6.79 -1.22
CA GLU A 90 9.93 7.22 -1.07
C GLU A 90 10.10 8.74 -0.85
N SER A 91 9.13 9.54 -1.28
CA SER A 91 9.17 11.00 -1.12
C SER A 91 8.79 11.49 0.28
N PHE A 92 8.25 10.61 1.14
CA PHE A 92 7.97 10.97 2.52
C PHE A 92 9.28 11.32 3.23
N ASN A 93 9.35 12.55 3.75
CA ASN A 93 10.55 13.07 4.36
C ASN A 93 10.70 12.50 5.77
N ILE A 94 11.51 11.45 5.93
CA ILE A 94 11.71 10.77 7.22
C ILE A 94 12.16 11.69 8.37
N LYS A 95 12.72 12.88 8.06
CA LYS A 95 13.06 13.88 9.09
C LYS A 95 11.81 14.46 9.77
N GLU A 96 10.65 14.40 9.13
CA GLU A 96 9.37 14.86 9.70
C GLU A 96 8.90 13.97 10.86
N ILE A 97 9.39 12.73 10.93
CA ILE A 97 9.14 11.82 12.05
C ILE A 97 9.65 12.42 13.37
N ASP A 98 10.80 13.11 13.36
CA ASP A 98 11.39 13.72 14.57
C ASP A 98 10.57 14.89 15.13
N TYR A 99 9.72 15.52 14.30
CA TYR A 99 8.92 16.68 14.71
C TYR A 99 7.55 16.28 15.25
N ASP A 100 6.85 15.37 14.57
CA ASP A 100 5.52 14.91 14.94
C ASP A 100 5.24 13.52 14.34
N GLN A 101 5.49 12.49 15.15
CA GLN A 101 5.37 11.09 14.75
C GLN A 101 3.93 10.69 14.39
N ASP A 102 2.95 11.18 15.16
CA ASP A 102 1.54 10.86 14.97
C ASP A 102 1.00 11.54 13.71
N LYS A 103 1.39 12.79 13.46
CA LYS A 103 1.06 13.47 12.21
C LYS A 103 1.70 12.77 11.01
N TYR A 104 2.98 12.44 11.09
CA TYR A 104 3.70 11.78 9.99
C TYR A 104 3.03 10.47 9.58
N ILE A 105 2.77 9.59 10.56
CA ILE A 105 2.16 8.29 10.27
C ILE A 105 0.71 8.44 9.78
N GLN A 106 -0.05 9.41 10.30
CA GLN A 106 -1.41 9.69 9.84
C GLN A 106 -1.41 10.12 8.35
N GLU A 107 -0.56 11.07 7.97
CA GLU A 107 -0.47 11.54 6.57
C GLU A 107 -0.02 10.42 5.61
N MET A 108 0.92 9.58 6.05
CA MET A 108 1.35 8.40 5.28
C MET A 108 0.19 7.41 5.10
N LEU A 109 -0.52 7.06 6.17
CA LEU A 109 -1.64 6.13 6.12
C LEU A 109 -2.78 6.65 5.24
N ASP A 110 -3.09 7.95 5.32
CA ASP A 110 -4.13 8.57 4.50
C ASP A 110 -3.80 8.46 3.01
N PHE A 111 -2.54 8.70 2.63
CA PHE A 111 -2.09 8.51 1.25
C PHE A 111 -2.17 7.05 0.83
N VAL A 112 -1.54 6.14 1.59
CA VAL A 112 -1.39 4.72 1.23
C VAL A 112 -2.75 4.05 1.07
N VAL A 113 -3.65 4.25 2.03
CA VAL A 113 -4.94 3.57 2.03
C VAL A 113 -5.86 4.12 0.96
N THR A 114 -5.83 5.44 0.72
CA THR A 114 -6.63 6.04 -0.34
C THR A 114 -6.17 5.52 -1.69
N TRP A 115 -4.87 5.57 -1.96
CA TRP A 115 -4.31 5.09 -3.23
C TRP A 115 -4.61 3.61 -3.47
N ILE A 116 -4.34 2.73 -2.49
CA ILE A 116 -4.58 1.28 -2.66
C ILE A 116 -6.05 0.99 -2.96
N LYS A 117 -6.99 1.63 -2.24
CA LYS A 117 -8.42 1.39 -2.47
C LYS A 117 -8.87 1.85 -3.85
N GLU A 118 -8.43 3.05 -4.26
CA GLU A 118 -8.77 3.61 -5.57
C GLU A 118 -8.14 2.77 -6.69
N HIS A 119 -6.88 2.37 -6.54
CA HIS A 119 -6.17 1.52 -7.50
C HIS A 119 -6.87 0.18 -7.69
N ILE A 120 -7.19 -0.52 -6.59
CA ILE A 120 -7.93 -1.79 -6.68
C ILE A 120 -9.26 -1.60 -7.41
N LEU A 121 -10.05 -0.62 -7.00
CA LEU A 121 -11.41 -0.43 -7.53
C LEU A 121 -11.45 0.07 -8.97
N GLU A 122 -10.46 0.86 -9.39
CA GLU A 122 -10.47 1.54 -10.70
C GLU A 122 -9.50 0.93 -11.72
N LYS A 123 -8.48 0.20 -11.29
CA LYS A 123 -7.38 -0.29 -12.14
C LYS A 123 -7.32 -1.79 -12.11
N ASP A 124 -7.27 -2.39 -10.93
CA ASP A 124 -7.08 -3.84 -10.83
C ASP A 124 -8.34 -4.58 -11.30
N ARG A 125 -9.50 -4.00 -11.03
CA ARG A 125 -10.77 -4.50 -11.60
C ARG A 125 -10.82 -4.47 -13.13
N GLU A 126 -10.06 -3.60 -13.81
CA GLU A 126 -10.14 -3.49 -15.27
C GLU A 126 -9.59 -4.72 -16.03
N TYR A 127 -8.84 -5.60 -15.38
CA TYR A 127 -8.29 -6.81 -16.03
C TYR A 127 -9.07 -8.10 -15.72
N ILE A 128 -10.13 -8.03 -14.90
CA ILE A 128 -11.06 -9.15 -14.67
C ILE A 128 -12.37 -9.01 -15.46
N ASP A 129 -12.67 -7.81 -15.97
CA ASP A 129 -13.84 -7.50 -16.80
C ASP A 129 -13.61 -7.78 -18.30
#